data_AF-A0A0S2KG06-F1
#
_entry.id   AF-A0A0S2KG06-F1
#
_cell.length_a   1.000
_cell.length_b   1.000
_cell.length_c   1.000
_cell.angle_alpha   90.00
_cell.angle_beta   90.00
_cell.angle_gamma   90.00
#
_symmetry.space_group_name_H-M   'P 1'
#
loop_
_entity.id
_entity.type
_entity.pdbx_description
1 polymer ?
#
loop_
_entity_poly.entity_id
_entity_poly.type
_entity_poly.pdbx_seq_one_letter_code
_entity_poly.pdbx_strand_id
1 'polypeptide(L)'
;MTNPAAKILILFSLAIDATHSLGAERPASEHVWHGEWQAEGMPFSLRVIPAGERFTVLPLEPASIEWQASNGVINGNTGTIDIEYQGVTAKVLVQLQDTVSAIVRPMSCQPDYHVICTLVRNQQARFIKRIPD
;
A
#
# COMPACT_ATOMS: atom_id res chain seq x y z
N MET A 1 53.07 22.77 -57.81
CA MET A 1 52.62 23.75 -56.80
C MET A 1 51.36 23.21 -56.14
N THR A 2 51.19 23.51 -54.83
CA THR A 2 50.01 23.29 -53.94
C THR A 2 49.70 21.88 -53.40
N ASN A 3 50.15 21.64 -52.16
CA ASN A 3 49.43 20.96 -51.05
C ASN A 3 48.20 21.82 -50.64
N PRO A 4 47.29 21.49 -49.69
CA PRO A 4 47.12 20.27 -48.87
C PRO A 4 45.64 19.85 -48.68
N ALA A 5 45.39 18.67 -48.09
CA ALA A 5 44.16 18.45 -47.31
C ALA A 5 44.38 17.34 -46.27
N ALA A 6 44.87 17.77 -45.10
CA ALA A 6 44.87 16.96 -43.90
C ALA A 6 43.42 16.60 -43.53
N LYS A 7 43.11 15.30 -43.52
CA LYS A 7 41.81 14.78 -43.10
C LYS A 7 41.65 15.00 -41.59
N ILE A 8 40.73 15.90 -41.26
CA ILE A 8 40.27 16.20 -39.90
C ILE A 8 39.60 14.95 -39.33
N LEU A 9 40.13 14.42 -38.22
CA LEU A 9 39.52 13.37 -37.41
C LEU A 9 38.54 14.03 -36.43
N ILE A 10 37.24 13.92 -36.71
CA ILE A 10 36.18 14.39 -35.79
C ILE A 10 35.89 13.26 -34.79
N LEU A 11 36.29 13.46 -33.54
CA LEU A 11 35.89 12.64 -32.40
C LEU A 11 34.46 13.05 -32.00
N PHE A 12 33.48 12.19 -32.29
CA PHE A 12 32.11 12.33 -31.80
C PHE A 12 32.02 11.77 -30.37
N SER A 13 32.05 12.64 -29.37
CA SER A 13 31.72 12.29 -27.98
C SER A 13 30.20 12.27 -27.82
N LEU A 14 29.59 11.09 -27.79
CA LEU A 14 28.20 10.93 -27.36
C LEU A 14 28.13 11.08 -25.82
N ALA A 15 27.68 12.24 -25.35
CA ALA A 15 27.20 12.39 -23.98
C ALA A 15 25.78 11.79 -23.92
N ILE A 16 25.64 10.65 -23.24
CA ILE A 16 24.33 10.06 -22.92
C ILE A 16 23.85 10.73 -21.64
N ASP A 17 22.98 11.73 -21.78
CA ASP A 17 22.23 12.29 -20.65
C ASP A 17 21.22 11.23 -20.18
N ALA A 18 21.60 10.46 -19.16
CA ALA A 18 20.68 9.62 -18.40
C ALA A 18 19.76 10.54 -17.59
N THR A 19 18.67 11.00 -18.21
CA THR A 19 17.55 11.62 -17.48
C THR A 19 16.85 10.51 -16.70
N HIS A 20 17.36 10.22 -15.51
CA HIS A 20 16.63 9.44 -14.51
C HIS A 20 15.42 10.28 -14.08
N SER A 21 14.27 10.06 -14.72
CA SER A 21 13.00 10.45 -14.12
C SER A 21 12.82 9.57 -12.88
N LEU A 22 13.26 10.05 -11.73
CA LEU A 22 12.68 9.62 -10.46
C LEU A 22 11.22 10.04 -10.52
N GLY A 23 10.36 9.12 -10.95
CA GLY A 23 8.93 9.24 -10.75
C GLY A 23 8.71 9.29 -9.25
N ALA A 24 8.56 10.50 -8.70
CA ALA A 24 8.01 10.68 -7.37
C ALA A 24 6.64 10.00 -7.39
N GLU A 25 6.53 8.87 -6.72
CA GLU A 25 5.27 8.16 -6.51
C GLU A 25 4.34 9.15 -5.80
N ARG A 26 3.43 9.77 -6.56
CA ARG A 26 2.46 10.71 -5.99
C ARG A 26 1.71 9.94 -4.91
N PRO A 27 1.58 10.47 -3.69
CA PRO A 27 0.79 9.80 -2.67
C PRO A 27 -0.58 9.51 -3.26
N ALA A 28 -1.04 8.27 -3.14
CA ALA A 28 -2.38 7.90 -3.59
C ALA A 28 -3.32 8.93 -2.96
N SER A 29 -4.02 9.69 -3.81
CA SER A 29 -4.88 10.78 -3.33
C SER A 29 -5.83 10.20 -2.28
N GLU A 30 -6.14 10.93 -1.21
CA GLU A 30 -7.04 10.47 -0.14
C GLU A 30 -8.31 9.78 -0.67
N HIS A 31 -8.83 10.27 -1.80
CA HIS A 31 -9.97 9.67 -2.51
C HIS A 31 -9.81 8.18 -2.87
N VAL A 32 -8.58 7.72 -3.13
CA VAL A 32 -8.28 6.30 -3.41
C VAL A 32 -8.45 5.45 -2.16
N TRP A 33 -8.12 5.96 -0.97
CA TRP A 33 -8.29 5.22 0.28
C TRP A 33 -9.75 5.25 0.75
N HIS A 34 -10.42 6.38 0.57
CA HIS A 34 -11.80 6.58 1.01
C HIS A 34 -12.77 5.56 0.39
N GLY A 35 -13.66 5.01 1.22
CA GLY A 35 -14.77 4.19 0.78
C GLY A 35 -15.00 2.94 1.63
N GLU A 36 -15.93 2.11 1.21
CA GLU A 36 -16.17 0.80 1.80
C GLU A 36 -15.29 -0.25 1.13
N TRP A 37 -14.69 -1.12 1.93
CA TRP A 37 -13.79 -2.17 1.49
C TRP A 37 -14.27 -3.50 2.03
N GLN A 38 -14.39 -4.48 1.14
CA GLN A 38 -14.84 -5.83 1.41
C GLN A 38 -13.66 -6.78 1.33
N ALA A 39 -13.44 -7.60 2.36
CA ALA A 39 -12.52 -8.72 2.23
C ALA A 39 -13.10 -9.75 1.23
N GLU A 40 -12.32 -10.10 0.23
CA GLU A 40 -12.72 -11.03 -0.83
C GLU A 40 -13.00 -12.42 -0.24
N GLY A 41 -14.13 -13.02 -0.62
CA GLY A 41 -14.53 -14.35 -0.15
C GLY A 41 -15.01 -14.44 1.30
N MET A 42 -15.13 -13.32 2.01
CA MET A 42 -15.64 -13.26 3.39
C MET A 42 -16.76 -12.24 3.50
N PRO A 43 -17.72 -12.37 4.43
CA PRO A 43 -18.71 -11.33 4.72
C PRO A 43 -18.18 -10.31 5.73
N PHE A 44 -16.97 -9.78 5.48
CA PHE A 44 -16.31 -8.78 6.34
C PHE A 44 -16.02 -7.50 5.57
N SER A 45 -16.73 -6.42 5.90
CA SER A 45 -16.48 -5.09 5.33
C SER A 45 -16.18 -4.03 6.38
N LEU A 46 -15.42 -3.03 5.95
CA LEU A 46 -15.10 -1.85 6.74
C LEU A 46 -15.16 -0.60 5.85
N ARG A 47 -15.34 0.57 6.47
CA ARG A 47 -15.19 1.86 5.83
C ARG A 47 -13.84 2.47 6.20
N VAL A 48 -13.10 2.93 5.20
CA VAL A 48 -11.86 3.69 5.38
C VAL A 48 -12.16 5.17 5.24
N ILE A 49 -11.74 5.96 6.24
CA ILE A 49 -11.90 7.42 6.25
C ILE A 49 -10.50 8.04 6.36
N PRO A 50 -9.90 8.49 5.25
CA PRO A 50 -8.60 9.16 5.26
C PRO A 50 -8.73 10.62 5.72
N ALA A 51 -7.65 11.13 6.32
CA ALA A 51 -7.48 12.52 6.74
C ALA A 51 -5.99 12.87 6.73
N GLY A 52 -5.52 13.51 5.66
CA GLY A 52 -4.10 13.74 5.41
C GLY A 52 -3.33 12.43 5.29
N GLU A 53 -2.25 12.31 6.06
CA GLU A 53 -1.41 11.11 6.12
C GLU A 53 -1.94 10.05 7.10
N ARG A 54 -3.20 10.16 7.53
CA ARG A 54 -3.83 9.22 8.47
C ARG A 54 -5.12 8.66 7.89
N PHE A 55 -5.57 7.55 8.46
CA PHE A 55 -6.90 7.03 8.20
C PHE A 55 -7.48 6.36 9.44
N THR A 56 -8.81 6.30 9.50
CA THR A 56 -9.54 5.48 10.46
C THR A 56 -10.33 4.40 9.72
N VAL A 57 -10.63 3.31 10.43
CA VAL A 57 -11.45 2.22 9.93
C VAL A 57 -12.69 2.07 10.80
N LEU A 58 -13.86 1.91 10.17
CA LEU A 58 -15.12 1.62 10.85
C LEU A 58 -15.65 0.27 10.37
N PRO A 59 -15.98 -0.68 11.25
CA PRO A 59 -16.63 -1.92 10.84
C PRO A 59 -18.02 -1.66 10.25
N LEU A 60 -18.41 -2.39 9.21
CA LEU A 60 -19.74 -2.27 8.57
C LEU A 60 -20.54 -3.56 8.69
N GLU A 61 -20.04 -4.67 8.12
CA GLU A 61 -20.64 -6.00 8.25
C GLU A 61 -19.77 -6.87 9.17
N PRO A 62 -20.39 -7.63 10.08
CA PRO A 62 -19.70 -8.04 11.28
C PRO A 62 -18.55 -9.00 10.98
N ALA A 63 -17.33 -8.57 11.33
CA ALA A 63 -16.50 -9.45 12.12
C ALA A 63 -17.29 -9.62 13.43
N SER A 64 -17.95 -10.75 13.63
CA SER A 64 -18.82 -11.09 14.78
C SER A 64 -18.04 -11.23 16.10
N ILE A 65 -17.10 -10.32 16.29
CA ILE A 65 -15.85 -10.45 16.99
C ILE A 65 -15.43 -9.01 17.33
N GLU A 66 -15.31 -8.67 18.61
CA GLU A 66 -14.90 -7.32 19.03
C GLU A 66 -13.41 -7.08 18.75
N TRP A 67 -13.09 -6.00 18.05
CA TRP A 67 -11.72 -5.55 17.80
C TRP A 67 -11.65 -4.02 17.85
N GLN A 68 -10.47 -3.50 18.10
CA GLN A 68 -10.18 -2.08 18.08
C GLN A 68 -9.04 -1.80 17.11
N ALA A 69 -9.06 -0.61 16.51
CA ALA A 69 -7.99 -0.14 15.65
C ALA A 69 -7.47 1.21 16.12
N SER A 70 -6.16 1.40 15.99
CA SER A 70 -5.54 2.71 16.07
C SER A 70 -5.91 3.56 14.85
N ASN A 71 -5.56 4.85 14.88
CA ASN A 71 -5.42 5.60 13.63
C ASN A 71 -4.29 4.98 12.81
N GLY A 72 -4.56 4.70 11.55
CA GLY A 72 -3.57 4.27 10.59
C GLY A 72 -2.74 5.44 10.05
N VAL A 73 -1.63 5.12 9.42
CA VAL A 73 -0.72 6.06 8.74
C VAL A 73 -0.62 5.67 7.28
N ILE A 74 -0.78 6.64 6.37
CA ILE A 74 -0.63 6.48 4.92
C ILE A 74 0.78 6.92 4.53
N ASN A 75 1.46 6.10 3.74
CA ASN A 75 2.69 6.45 3.06
C ASN A 75 2.61 5.96 1.60
N GLY A 76 2.26 6.88 0.70
CA GLY A 76 2.06 6.56 -0.70
C GLY A 76 0.90 5.61 -0.92
N ASN A 77 1.20 4.45 -1.52
CA ASN A 77 0.25 3.37 -1.78
C ASN A 77 0.18 2.35 -0.63
N THR A 78 0.89 2.62 0.47
CA THR A 78 0.91 1.75 1.65
C THR A 78 0.28 2.43 2.84
N GLY A 79 -0.27 1.64 3.75
CA GLY A 79 -0.77 2.11 5.03
C GLY A 79 -0.43 1.13 6.14
N THR A 80 -0.21 1.62 7.34
CA THR A 80 -0.01 0.77 8.52
C THR A 80 -1.01 1.11 9.61
N ILE A 81 -1.51 0.09 10.31
CA ILE A 81 -2.50 0.25 11.38
C ILE A 81 -2.28 -0.84 12.44
N ASP A 82 -2.49 -0.49 13.70
CA ASP A 82 -2.45 -1.45 14.79
C ASP A 82 -3.88 -1.91 15.14
N ILE A 83 -4.06 -3.22 15.26
CA ILE A 83 -5.33 -3.87 15.57
C ILE A 83 -5.18 -4.62 16.89
N GLU A 84 -6.13 -4.40 17.80
CA GLU A 84 -6.24 -5.13 19.06
C GLU A 84 -7.45 -6.05 19.02
N TYR A 85 -7.24 -7.31 19.38
CA TYR A 85 -8.25 -8.35 19.32
C TYR A 85 -7.99 -9.44 20.37
N GLN A 86 -8.91 -9.66 21.32
CA GLN A 86 -8.81 -10.74 22.33
C GLN A 86 -7.40 -10.92 22.96
N GLY A 87 -6.76 -9.81 23.34
CA GLY A 87 -5.41 -9.83 23.96
C GLY A 87 -4.26 -10.01 22.97
N VAL A 88 -4.54 -10.02 21.66
CA VAL A 88 -3.57 -9.93 20.57
C VAL A 88 -3.44 -8.49 20.11
N THR A 89 -2.21 -8.05 19.87
CA THR A 89 -1.91 -6.82 19.12
C THR A 89 -1.23 -7.19 17.81
N ALA A 90 -1.79 -6.76 16.69
CA ALA A 90 -1.23 -6.98 15.36
C ALA A 90 -0.94 -5.64 14.68
N LYS A 91 0.27 -5.48 14.14
CA LYS A 91 0.57 -4.41 13.19
C LYS A 91 0.28 -4.92 11.80
N VAL A 92 -0.58 -4.23 11.06
CA VAL A 92 -1.05 -4.63 9.73
C VAL A 92 -0.52 -3.67 8.68
N LEU A 93 -0.02 -4.23 7.58
CA LEU A 93 0.31 -3.49 6.36
C LEU A 93 -0.84 -3.62 5.36
N VAL A 94 -1.27 -2.49 4.83
CA VAL A 94 -2.17 -2.37 3.69
C VAL A 94 -1.34 -1.88 2.50
N GLN A 95 -1.50 -2.52 1.35
CA GLN A 95 -0.86 -2.11 0.11
C GLN A 95 -1.90 -2.05 -1.01
N LEU A 96 -2.21 -0.84 -1.47
CA LEU A 96 -3.04 -0.63 -2.65
C LEU A 96 -2.35 -1.28 -3.85
N GLN A 97 -3.08 -2.13 -4.58
CA GLN A 97 -2.64 -2.66 -5.88
C GLN A 97 -3.10 -1.72 -7.00
N ASP A 98 -4.29 -1.14 -6.84
CA ASP A 98 -4.91 -0.19 -7.75
C ASP A 98 -5.93 0.68 -6.98
N THR A 99 -6.81 1.40 -7.68
CA THR A 99 -7.78 2.32 -7.06
C THR A 99 -8.97 1.64 -6.37
N VAL A 100 -9.14 0.33 -6.58
CA VAL A 100 -10.28 -0.47 -6.13
C VAL A 100 -9.87 -1.77 -5.43
N SER A 101 -8.57 -2.08 -5.35
CA SER A 101 -8.08 -3.30 -4.69
C SER A 101 -6.82 -3.09 -3.84
N ALA A 102 -6.75 -3.83 -2.74
CA ALA A 102 -5.66 -3.78 -1.78
C ALA A 102 -5.29 -5.18 -1.26
N ILE A 103 -4.03 -5.36 -0.89
CA ILE A 103 -3.55 -6.52 -0.15
C ILE A 103 -3.27 -6.10 1.28
N VAL A 104 -3.76 -6.91 2.23
CA VAL A 104 -3.62 -6.69 3.66
C VAL A 104 -2.91 -7.88 4.28
N ARG A 105 -1.84 -7.63 5.04
CA ARG A 105 -1.05 -8.69 5.69
C ARG A 105 -0.51 -8.24 7.06
N PRO A 106 -0.33 -9.17 8.01
CA PRO A 106 0.32 -8.83 9.27
C PRO A 106 1.81 -8.54 9.04
N MET A 107 2.30 -7.45 9.62
CA MET A 107 3.72 -7.18 9.83
C MET A 107 4.21 -7.83 11.12
N SER A 108 3.37 -7.83 12.16
CA SER A 108 3.60 -8.52 13.42
C SER A 108 2.26 -8.93 14.04
N CYS A 109 2.30 -9.92 14.93
CA CYS A 109 1.18 -10.35 15.74
C CYS A 109 1.74 -10.87 17.05
N GLN A 110 1.33 -10.28 18.17
CA GLN A 110 1.85 -10.60 19.49
C GLN A 110 0.70 -10.89 20.48
N PRO A 111 0.87 -11.88 21.38
CA PRO A 111 2.00 -12.79 21.45
C PRO A 111 1.99 -13.80 20.29
N ASP A 112 3.17 -14.16 19.79
CA ASP A 112 3.30 -15.02 18.60
C ASP A 112 2.81 -16.47 18.81
N TYR A 113 2.73 -16.93 20.06
CA TYR A 113 2.16 -18.20 20.48
C TYR A 113 0.62 -18.22 20.47
N HIS A 114 -0.05 -17.07 20.33
CA HIS A 114 -1.51 -17.03 20.24
C HIS A 114 -1.96 -17.76 18.96
N VAL A 115 -3.02 -18.57 19.05
CA VAL A 115 -3.49 -19.42 17.94
C VAL A 115 -3.71 -18.60 16.66
N ILE A 116 -4.36 -17.44 16.79
CA ILE A 116 -4.62 -16.56 15.64
C ILE A 116 -3.33 -16.02 15.03
N CYS A 117 -2.35 -15.60 15.86
CA CYS A 117 -1.06 -15.15 15.36
C CYS A 117 -0.29 -16.24 14.61
N THR A 118 -0.46 -17.49 15.02
CA THR A 118 0.10 -18.64 14.29
C THR A 118 -0.61 -18.84 12.96
N LEU A 119 -1.95 -18.77 12.92
CA LEU A 119 -2.75 -18.98 11.71
C LEU A 119 -2.54 -17.90 10.65
N VAL A 120 -2.46 -16.62 11.05
CA VAL A 120 -2.32 -15.51 10.10
C VAL A 120 -0.88 -15.30 9.63
N ARG A 121 0.09 -16.03 10.21
CA ARG A 121 1.49 -15.92 9.81
C ARG A 121 1.64 -16.25 8.33
N ASN A 122 2.22 -15.32 7.58
CA ASN A 122 2.40 -15.40 6.12
C ASN A 122 1.10 -15.47 5.31
N GLN A 123 -0.05 -15.17 5.91
CA GLN A 123 -1.31 -15.02 5.19
C GLN A 123 -1.49 -13.60 4.70
N GLN A 124 -2.30 -13.45 3.66
CA GLN A 124 -2.74 -12.16 3.15
C GLN A 124 -4.21 -12.23 2.78
N ALA A 125 -4.91 -11.11 2.97
CA ALA A 125 -6.28 -10.93 2.53
C ALA A 125 -6.31 -9.90 1.42
N ARG A 126 -7.14 -10.15 0.40
CA ARG A 126 -7.44 -9.16 -0.62
C ARG A 126 -8.70 -8.42 -0.23
N PHE A 127 -8.66 -7.09 -0.35
CA PHE A 127 -9.83 -6.22 -0.14
C PHE A 127 -10.21 -5.56 -1.45
N ILE A 128 -11.51 -5.44 -1.68
CA ILE A 128 -12.11 -4.79 -2.85
C ILE A 128 -12.99 -3.65 -2.40
N LYS A 129 -12.81 -2.48 -3.01
CA LYS A 129 -13.66 -1.33 -2.77
C LYS A 129 -15.06 -1.61 -3.31
N ARG A 130 -16.09 -1.47 -2.47
CA ARG A 130 -17.48 -1.48 -2.92
C ARG A 130 -17.74 -0.14 -3.62
N ILE A 131 -18.01 -0.20 -4.91
CA ILE A 131 -18.46 0.96 -5.69
C ILE A 131 -19.98 0.94 -5.60
N PRO A 132 -20.62 1.96 -5.02
CA PRO A 132 -22.07 2.06 -5.09
C PRO A 132 -22.50 2.23 -6.55
N ASP A 133 -23.53 1.48 -6.96
CA ASP A 133 -24.17 1.58 -8.28
C ASP A 133 -24.79 2.96 -8.53
#